data_AF-A0A5C7LBG4-F1
#
_entry.id   AF-A0A5C7LBG4-F1
#
_cell.length_a   1.000
_cell.length_b   1.000
_cell.length_c   1.000
_cell.angle_alpha   90.00
_cell.angle_beta   90.00
_cell.angle_gamma   90.00
#
_symmetry.space_group_name_H-M   'P 1'
#
loop_
_entity.id
_entity.type
_entity.pdbx_description
1 polymer ?
#
loop_
_entity_poly.entity_id
_entity_poly.type
_entity_poly.pdbx_seq_one_letter_code
_entity_poly.pdbx_strand_id
1 'polypeptide(L)' 'MKAIIRFFTEAKAELTKVSWPSRPELVRYTILVVIISLAVAIFLGVLDVAFSYLVENYLIK' A
#
# COMPACT_ATOMS: atom_id res chain seq x y z
N MET A 1 7.29 10.07 36.36
CA MET A 1 5.92 10.07 35.77
C MET A 1 5.56 11.39 35.07
N LYS A 2 5.80 12.58 35.69
CA LYS A 2 5.53 13.90 35.04
C LYS A 2 6.26 14.13 33.71
N ALA A 3 7.51 13.68 33.58
CA ALA A 3 8.31 13.85 32.36
C ALA A 3 7.73 13.10 31.13
N ILE A 4 7.21 11.88 31.33
CA ILE A 4 6.61 11.07 30.26
C ILE A 4 5.33 11.72 29.76
N ILE A 5 4.45 12.15 30.68
CA ILE A 5 3.19 12.85 30.33
C ILE A 5 3.50 14.15 29.56
N ARG A 6 4.52 14.89 29.99
CA ARG A 6 4.97 16.11 29.30
C ARG A 6 5.49 15.81 27.90
N PHE A 7 6.30 14.76 27.71
CA PHE A 7 6.78 14.34 26.40
C PHE A 7 5.64 14.02 25.42
N PHE A 8 4.64 13.25 25.84
CA PHE A 8 3.47 12.95 24.99
C PHE A 8 2.64 14.20 24.67
N THR A 9 2.59 15.17 25.60
CA THR A 9 1.87 16.43 25.41
C THR A 9 2.58 17.31 24.37
N GLU A 10 3.91 17.44 24.48
CA GLU A 10 4.75 18.17 23.53
C GLU A 10 4.73 17.49 22.15
N ALA A 11 4.81 16.15 22.09
CA ALA A 11 4.72 15.38 20.85
C ALA A 11 3.36 15.56 20.13
N LYS A 12 2.25 15.56 20.88
CA LYS A 12 0.92 15.82 20.30
C LYS A 12 0.81 17.24 19.72
N ALA A 13 1.38 18.23 20.40
CA ALA A 13 1.40 19.62 19.93
C ALA A 13 2.23 19.79 18.64
N GLU A 14 3.31 19.01 18.48
CA GLU A 14 4.09 19.02 17.25
C GLU A 14 3.38 18.30 16.10
N LEU A 15 2.71 17.17 16.38
CA LEU A 15 1.92 16.42 15.39
C LEU A 15 0.76 17.23 14.79
N THR A 16 0.22 18.22 15.53
CA THR A 16 -0.79 19.15 14.99
C THR A 16 -0.24 20.18 14.02
N LYS A 17 1.07 20.41 13.98
CA LYS A 17 1.71 21.29 12.97
C LYS A 17 1.97 20.57 11.65
N VAL A 18 1.86 19.24 11.64
CA VAL A 18 2.03 18.44 10.43
C VAL A 18 0.82 18.66 9.51
N SER A 19 1.09 18.93 8.24
CA SER A 19 0.06 19.03 7.20
C SER A 19 -0.44 17.64 6.83
N TRP A 20 -1.40 17.13 7.60
CA TRP A 20 -2.07 15.88 7.27
C TRP A 20 -2.95 16.06 6.02
N PRO A 21 -2.98 15.07 5.12
CA PRO A 21 -3.85 15.09 3.96
C PRO A 21 -5.32 15.16 4.39
N SER A 22 -6.13 15.79 3.55
CA SER A 22 -7.57 15.92 3.84
C SER A 22 -8.26 14.54 3.81
N ARG A 23 -9.34 14.38 4.58
CA ARG A 23 -10.14 13.13 4.56
C ARG A 23 -10.51 12.64 3.15
N PRO A 24 -10.99 13.49 2.21
CA PRO A 24 -11.28 13.03 0.85
C PRO A 24 -10.03 12.65 0.05
N GLU A 25 -8.90 13.30 0.31
CA GLU A 25 -7.63 13.01 -0.35
C GLU A 25 -7.06 11.65 0.09
N LEU A 26 -7.13 11.34 1.39
CA LEU A 26 -6.79 10.03 1.93
C LEU A 26 -7.56 8.91 1.22
N VAL A 27 -8.88 9.06 1.11
CA VAL A 27 -9.75 8.07 0.45
C VAL A 27 -9.37 7.90 -1.02
N ARG A 28 -9.09 9.00 -1.73
CA ARG A 28 -8.65 8.95 -3.13
C ARG A 28 -7.34 8.18 -3.29
N TYR A 29 -6.35 8.44 -2.44
CA TYR A 29 -5.08 7.72 -2.47
C TYR A 29 -5.25 6.24 -2.15
N THR A 30 -6.07 5.88 -1.17
CA THR A 30 -6.35 4.47 -0.87
C THR A 30 -7.00 3.76 -2.06
N ILE A 31 -8.01 4.37 -2.69
CA ILE A 31 -8.68 3.80 -3.86
C ILE A 31 -7.68 3.64 -5.02
N LEU A 32 -6.82 4.64 -5.25
CA LEU A 32 -5.79 4.57 -6.29
C LEU A 32 -4.86 3.38 -6.08
N VAL A 33 -4.37 3.19 -4.85
CA VAL A 33 -3.50 2.06 -4.50
C VAL A 33 -4.22 0.73 -4.75
N VAL A 34 -5.47 0.59 -4.32
CA VAL A 34 -6.26 -0.63 -4.53
C VAL A 34 -6.39 -0.97 -6.01
N ILE A 35 -6.68 0.02 -6.86
CA ILE A 35 -6.80 -0.17 -8.31
C ILE A 35 -5.48 -0.64 -8.91
N ILE A 36 -4.37 0.02 -8.57
CA ILE A 36 -3.04 -0.33 -9.10
C ILE A 36 -2.63 -1.74 -8.64
N SER A 37 -2.83 -2.06 -7.35
CA SER A 37 -2.54 -3.38 -6.82
C SER A 37 -3.35 -4.47 -7.52
N LEU A 38 -4.63 -4.23 -7.80
CA LEU A 38 -5.47 -5.17 -8.53
C LEU A 38 -4.99 -5.35 -9.98
N ALA A 39 -4.63 -4.25 -10.65
CA ALA A 39 -4.09 -4.30 -12.02
C ALA A 39 -2.79 -5.12 -12.09
N VAL A 40 -1.88 -4.90 -11.13
CA VAL A 40 -0.62 -5.66 -11.03
C VAL A 40 -0.90 -7.14 -10.73
N ALA A 41 -1.83 -7.44 -9.82
CA ALA A 41 -2.21 -8.81 -9.49
C ALA A 41 -2.76 -9.56 -10.72
N ILE A 42 -3.62 -8.93 -11.51
CA ILE A 42 -4.13 -9.50 -12.75
C ILE A 42 -3.00 -9.71 -13.76
N PHE A 43 -2.14 -8.71 -13.94
CA PHE A 43 -1.02 -8.79 -14.88
C PHE A 43 -0.07 -9.95 -14.54
N LEU A 44 0.36 -10.04 -13.28
CA LEU A 44 1.22 -11.13 -12.81
C LEU A 44 0.51 -12.49 -12.91
N GLY A 45 -0.76 -12.58 -12.50
CA GLY A 45 -1.52 -13.83 -12.60
C GLY A 45 -1.66 -14.34 -14.04
N VAL A 46 -1.84 -13.43 -15.01
CA VAL A 46 -1.84 -13.80 -16.44
C VAL A 46 -0.47 -14.30 -16.87
N LEU A 47 0.61 -13.63 -16.46
CA LEU A 47 1.97 -14.06 -16.77
C LEU A 47 2.30 -15.43 -16.17
N ASP A 48 1.90 -15.69 -14.93
CA ASP A 48 2.12 -16.97 -14.26
C ASP A 48 1.44 -18.10 -15.04
N VAL A 49 0.18 -17.92 -15.44
CA VAL A 49 -0.54 -18.91 -16.27
C VAL A 49 0.12 -19.10 -17.63
N ALA A 50 0.51 -18.01 -18.30
CA ALA A 50 1.16 -18.07 -19.60
C ALA A 50 2.51 -18.80 -19.53
N PHE A 51 3.31 -18.52 -18.50
CA PHE A 51 4.60 -19.19 -18.31
C PHE A 51 4.43 -20.64 -17.89
N SER A 52 3.51 -20.97 -16.98
CA SER A 52 3.22 -22.36 -16.61
C SER A 52 2.82 -23.20 -17.83
N TYR A 53 1.93 -22.67 -18.68
CA TYR A 53 1.52 -23.34 -19.92
C TYR A 53 2.69 -23.54 -20.89
N LEU A 54 3.54 -22.50 -21.06
CA LEU A 54 4.71 -22.59 -21.93
C LEU A 54 5.70 -23.66 -21.43
N VAL A 55 5.99 -23.68 -20.13
CA VAL A 55 6.93 -24.62 -19.52
C VAL A 55 6.39 -26.05 -19.59
N GLU A 56 5.13 -26.27 -19.21
CA GLU A 56 4.54 -27.61 -19.21
C GLU A 56 4.45 -28.21 -20.62
N ASN A 57 4.01 -27.43 -21.60
CA ASN A 57 3.77 -27.95 -22.95
C ASN A 57 5.02 -28.00 -23.85
N TYR A 58 6.00 -27.11 -23.64
CA TYR A 58 7.19 -27.01 -24.49
C TYR A 58 8.51 -27.46 -23.83
N LEU A 59 8.66 -27.39 -22.51
CA LEU A 59 9.93 -27.71 -21.82
C LEU A 59 9.96 -29.08 -21.14
N ILE A 60 8.83 -29.57 -20.62
CA ILE A 60 8.73 -30.87 -19.91
C ILE A 60 8.26 -32.00 -20.87
N LYS A 61 8.45 -31.82 -22.18
CA LYS A 61 8.12 -32.83 -23.18
C LYS A 61 9.33 -33.66 -23.59
#